data_AF-A0A4D9EG90-F1
#
_entry.id   AF-A0A4D9EG90-F1
#
_cell.length_a   1.000
_cell.length_b   1.000
_cell.length_c   1.000
_cell.angle_alpha   90.00
_cell.angle_beta   90.00
_cell.angle_gamma   90.00
#
_symmetry.space_group_name_H-M   'P 1'
#
loop_
_entity.id
_entity.type
_entity.pdbx_description
1 polymer ?
#
loop_
_entity_poly.entity_id
_entity_poly.type
_entity_poly.pdbx_seq_one_letter_code
_entity_poly.pdbx_strand_id
1 'polypeptide(L)' 'MNSMDRHIQQTNDRLQCIKQHLQNPANFHNAATELLDWCGDPRAFQRPFEQSLMGCLTVRQLFL' A
#
# COMPACT_ATOMS: atom_id res chain seq x y z
N MET A 1 -17.44 12.32 10.59
CA MET A 1 -16.80 11.54 9.51
C MET A 1 -17.73 10.43 9.10
N ASN A 2 -18.08 10.35 7.81
CA ASN A 2 -18.95 9.29 7.32
C ASN A 2 -18.26 7.93 7.45
N SER A 3 -19.03 6.84 7.53
CA SER A 3 -18.48 5.49 7.63
C SER A 3 -17.49 5.17 6.50
N MET A 4 -17.79 5.69 5.30
CA MET A 4 -16.93 5.58 4.11
C MET A 4 -15.54 6.19 4.33
N ASP A 5 -15.46 7.39 4.94
CA ASP A 5 -14.19 8.07 5.21
C ASP A 5 -13.31 7.27 6.18
N ARG A 6 -13.94 6.59 7.15
CA ARG A 6 -13.22 5.70 8.09
C ARG A 6 -12.62 4.48 7.38
N HIS A 7 -13.35 3.87 6.45
CA HIS A 7 -12.82 2.76 5.65
C HIS A 7 -11.68 3.20 4.72
N ILE A 8 -11.80 4.40 4.14
CA ILE A 8 -10.72 4.98 3.31
C ILE A 8 -9.46 5.19 4.15
N GLN A 9 -9.60 5.74 5.36
CA GLN A 9 -8.47 5.95 6.26
C GLN A 9 -7.80 4.63 6.65
N GLN A 10 -8.58 3.63 7.08
CA GLN A 10 -8.05 2.30 7.45
C GLN A 10 -7.29 1.63 6.31
N THR A 11 -7.79 1.77 5.08
CA THR A 11 -7.12 1.22 3.89
C THR A 11 -5.80 1.93 3.64
N ASN A 12 -5.77 3.26 3.76
CA ASN A 12 -4.56 4.05 3.63
C ASN A 12 -3.52 3.74 4.72
N ASP A 13 -3.96 3.56 5.97
CA ASP A 13 -3.08 3.17 7.08
C ASP A 13 -2.42 1.81 6.79
N ARG A 14 -3.18 0.85 6.25
CA ARG A 14 -2.64 -0.45 5.82
C ARG A 14 -1.61 -0.31 4.69
N LEU A 15 -1.89 0.52 3.68
CA LEU A 15 -0.92 0.78 2.60
C LEU A 15 0.37 1.43 3.14
N GLN A 16 0.29 2.31 4.15
CA GLN A 16 1.48 2.85 4.79
C GLN A 16 2.29 1.78 5.54
N CYS A 17 1.63 0.84 6.23
CA CYS A 17 2.31 -0.30 6.84
C CYS A 17 2.99 -1.18 5.80
N ILE A 18 2.32 -1.49 4.69
CA ILE A 18 2.90 -2.25 3.57
C ILE A 18 4.15 -1.54 3.05
N LYS A 19 4.07 -0.22 2.81
CA LYS A 19 5.21 0.60 2.39
C LYS A 19 6.41 0.47 3.32
N GLN A 20 6.21 0.52 4.64
CA GLN A 20 7.30 0.36 5.62
C GLN A 20 7.93 -1.03 5.53
N HIS A 21 7.12 -2.08 5.37
CA HIS A 21 7.62 -3.44 5.24
C HIS A 21 8.34 -3.69 3.91
N LEU A 22 7.96 -3.02 2.83
CA LEU A 22 8.67 -3.06 1.54
C LEU A 22 10.10 -2.49 1.62
N GLN A 23 10.42 -1.70 2.65
CA GLN A 23 11.78 -1.20 2.88
C GLN A 23 12.67 -2.21 3.61
N ASN A 24 12.10 -3.26 4.22
CA ASN A 24 12.84 -4.27 4.97
C ASN A 24 13.01 -5.55 4.11
N PRO A 25 14.24 -5.97 3.79
CA PRO A 25 14.47 -7.17 2.97
C PRO A 25 13.86 -8.45 3.55
N ALA A 26 13.82 -8.58 4.88
CA ALA A 26 13.24 -9.74 5.55
C ALA A 26 11.71 -9.82 5.38
N ASN A 27 11.05 -8.67 5.19
CA ASN A 27 9.59 -8.58 5.10
C ASN A 27 9.10 -8.30 3.66
N PHE A 28 10.03 -7.97 2.75
CA PHE A 28 9.72 -7.53 1.39
C PHE A 28 8.83 -8.51 0.64
N HIS A 29 9.17 -9.80 0.64
CA HIS A 29 8.42 -10.81 -0.11
C HIS A 29 6.94 -10.86 0.31
N ASN A 30 6.68 -10.85 1.62
CA ASN A 30 5.33 -10.89 2.16
C ASN A 30 4.57 -9.60 1.85
N ALA A 31 5.20 -8.43 2.06
CA ALA A 31 4.58 -7.14 1.79
C ALA A 31 4.30 -6.90 0.30
N ALA A 32 5.19 -7.38 -0.59
CA ALA A 32 5.00 -7.30 -2.03
C ALA A 32 3.85 -8.20 -2.49
N THR A 33 3.75 -9.41 -1.94
CA THR A 33 2.63 -10.33 -2.23
C THR A 33 1.30 -9.72 -1.78
N GLU A 34 1.26 -9.17 -0.57
CA GLU A 34 0.07 -8.49 -0.04
C GLU A 34 -0.35 -7.29 -0.90
N LEU A 35 0.61 -6.50 -1.40
CA LEU A 35 0.32 -5.39 -2.30
C LEU A 35 -0.18 -5.87 -3.67
N LEU A 36 0.42 -6.94 -4.21
CA LEU A 36 0.00 -7.54 -5.48
C LEU A 36 -1.43 -8.07 -5.40
N ASP A 37 -1.77 -8.81 -4.34
CA ASP A 37 -3.12 -9.32 -4.09
C ASP A 37 -4.12 -8.17 -3.99
N TRP A 38 -3.75 -7.08 -3.30
CA TRP A 38 -4.60 -5.89 -3.19
C TRP A 38 -4.82 -5.21 -4.55
N CYS A 39 -3.78 -5.08 -5.37
CA CYS A 39 -3.85 -4.56 -6.74
C CYS A 39 -4.63 -5.47 -7.70
N GLY A 40 -4.91 -6.72 -7.32
CA GLY A 40 -5.78 -7.63 -8.08
C GLY A 40 -7.26 -7.19 -8.09
N ASP A 41 -7.68 -6.33 -7.16
CA ASP A 41 -9.03 -5.76 -7.12
C ASP A 41 -9.06 -4.43 -7.90
N PRO A 42 -9.90 -4.28 -8.95
CA PRO A 42 -10.04 -3.03 -9.69
C PRO A 42 -10.38 -1.80 -8.82
N ARG A 43 -11.01 -2.03 -7.66
CA ARG A 43 -11.35 -0.96 -6.69
C ARG A 43 -10.13 -0.39 -5.97
N ALA A 44 -8.97 -1.04 -6.05
CA ALA A 44 -7.71 -0.53 -5.55
C ALA A 44 -7.29 0.78 -6.25
N PHE A 45 -7.66 0.95 -7.52
CA PHE A 45 -7.24 2.06 -8.37
C PHE A 45 -8.20 3.27 -8.30
N GLN A 46 -8.51 3.71 -7.08
CA GLN A 46 -9.33 4.88 -6.82
C GLN A 46 -8.47 6.04 -6.28
N ARG A 47 -8.85 7.28 -6.63
CA ARG A 47 -8.14 8.50 -6.19
C ARG A 47 -7.84 8.56 -4.68
N PRO A 48 -8.72 8.12 -3.76
CA PRO A 48 -8.43 8.16 -2.32
C PRO A 48 -7.23 7.30 -1.88
N PHE A 49 -6.81 6.32 -2.68
CA PHE A 49 -5.70 5.42 -2.37
C PHE A 49 -4.45 5.70 -3.20
N GLU A 50 -4.59 6.49 -4.26
CA GLU A 50 -3.55 6.73 -5.27
C GLU A 50 -2.22 7.19 -4.65
N GLN A 51 -2.26 8.15 -3.73
CA GLN A 51 -1.05 8.66 -3.08
C GLN A 51 -0.33 7.58 -2.26
N SER A 52 -1.05 6.79 -1.47
CA SER A 52 -0.47 5.72 -0.66
C SER A 52 0.05 4.57 -1.53
N LEU A 53 -0.69 4.20 -2.57
CA LEU A 53 -0.29 3.20 -3.55
C LEU A 53 0.99 3.61 -4.28
N MET A 54 1.03 4.84 -4.82
CA MET A 54 2.25 5.39 -5.43
C MET A 54 3.40 5.41 -4.43
N GLY A 55 3.13 5.67 -3.15
CA GLY A 55 4.10 5.56 -2.08
C GLY A 55 4.71 4.15 -1.92
N CYS A 56 3.92 3.09 -2.11
CA CYS A 56 4.39 1.70 -2.10
C CYS A 56 5.20 1.38 -3.37
N LEU A 57 4.75 1.84 -4.53
CA LEU A 57 5.41 1.61 -5.83
C LEU A 57 6.71 2.41 -6.00
N THR A 58 6.83 3.53 -5.28
CA THR A 58 8.02 4.40 -5.29
C THR A 58 8.95 4.09 -4.12
N VAL A 59 8.77 2.96 -3.41
CA VAL A 59 9.80 2.45 -2.49
C VAL A 59 11.01 2.14 -3.35
N ARG A 60 11.88 3.14 -3.50
CA ARG A 60 13.22 2.95 -4.04
C ARG A 60 13.90 2.01 -3.07
N GLN A 61 13.92 0.73 -3.42
CA GLN A 61 14.99 -0.16 -3.00
C GLN A 61 16.28 0.51 -3.47
N LEU A 62 16.86 1.34 -2.61
CA LEU A 62 18.19 1.91 -2.78
C LEU A 62 19.19 0.77 -2.55
N PHE A 63 19.16 -0.22 -3.45
CA PHE A 63 20.20 -1.22 -3.65
C PHE A 63 21.02 -0.80 -4.89
N LEU A 64 21.47 0.46 -4.89
CA LEU A 64 22.59 0.92 -5.71
C LEU A 64 23.82 1.02 -4.84
#